data_AF-A0A9D0J4K5-F1
#
_entry.id   AF-A0A9D0J4K5-F1
#
_cell.length_a   1.000
_cell.length_b   1.000
_cell.length_c   1.000
_cell.angle_alpha   90.00
_cell.angle_beta   90.00
_cell.angle_gamma   90.00
#
_symmetry.space_group_name_H-M   'P 1'
#
loop_
_entity.id
_entity.type
_entity.pdbx_description
1 polymer ?
#
loop_
_entity_poly.entity_id
_entity_poly.type
_entity_poly.pdbx_seq_one_letter_code
_entity_poly.pdbx_strand_id
1 'polypeptide(L)'
;MALLLRHAKTVLHTLALSEPSFVPPADLETVTGEGIGIVEAPRGPLMHRVRLEKGTIASYKIITPTQWNLGSSTPDDPAPAQRAMLGSKSEAEASFIFRSFDVCSVCTTH
;
A
#
# COMPACT_ATOMS: atom_id res chain seq x y z
N MET A 1 15.25 -6.02 -3.69
CA MET A 1 14.87 -7.07 -4.67
C MET A 1 15.50 -8.44 -4.39
N ALA A 2 16.82 -8.53 -4.15
CA ALA A 2 17.50 -9.83 -3.92
C ALA A 2 16.93 -10.66 -2.75
N LEU A 3 16.49 -9.99 -1.67
CA LEU A 3 15.83 -10.65 -0.53
C LEU A 3 14.49 -11.28 -0.90
N LEU A 4 13.65 -10.55 -1.66
CA LEU A 4 12.33 -11.05 -2.08
C LEU A 4 12.44 -12.26 -3.01
N LEU A 5 13.45 -12.31 -3.87
CA LEU A 5 13.69 -13.48 -4.73
C LEU A 5 14.01 -14.74 -3.91
N ARG A 6 14.84 -14.60 -2.87
CA ARG A 6 15.15 -15.72 -1.96
C ARG A 6 13.90 -16.17 -1.20
N HIS A 7 13.13 -15.21 -0.68
CA HIS A 7 11.88 -15.51 0.02
C HIS A 7 10.85 -16.18 -0.89
N ALA A 8 10.66 -15.68 -2.12
CA ALA A 8 9.78 -16.29 -3.10
C ALA A 8 10.16 -17.75 -3.39
N LYS A 9 11.46 -18.05 -3.52
CA LYS A 9 11.93 -19.43 -3.66
C LYS A 9 11.53 -20.29 -2.48
N THR A 10 11.67 -19.79 -1.24
CA THR A 10 11.22 -20.50 -0.04
C THR A 10 9.71 -20.76 -0.06
N VAL A 11 8.90 -19.75 -0.38
CA VAL A 11 7.43 -19.88 -0.45
C VAL A 11 7.01 -20.88 -1.54
N LEU A 12 7.70 -20.92 -2.68
CA LEU A 12 7.39 -21.90 -3.73
C LEU A 12 7.56 -23.35 -3.24
N HIS A 13 8.49 -23.60 -2.32
CA HIS A 13 8.67 -24.93 -1.73
C HIS A 13 7.58 -25.30 -0.72
N THR A 14 6.75 -24.35 -0.26
CA THR A 14 5.66 -24.63 0.68
C THR A 14 4.31 -24.87 -0.02
N LEU A 15 4.22 -24.67 -1.34
CA LEU A 15 2.97 -24.82 -2.07
C LEU A 15 2.66 -26.30 -2.35
N ALA A 16 1.49 -26.77 -1.91
CA ALA A 16 0.98 -28.10 -2.21
C ALA A 16 -0.08 -28.02 -3.31
N LEU A 17 0.30 -28.20 -4.57
CA LEU A 17 -0.63 -28.06 -5.71
C LEU A 17 -1.80 -29.04 -5.71
N SER A 18 -1.74 -30.11 -4.90
CA SER A 18 -2.82 -31.07 -4.74
C SER A 18 -3.87 -30.66 -3.70
N GLU A 19 -3.66 -29.56 -2.97
CA GLU A 19 -4.62 -29.10 -1.97
C GLU A 19 -5.86 -28.48 -2.63
N PRO A 20 -7.04 -28.57 -1.99
CA PRO A 20 -8.23 -27.89 -2.48
C PRO A 20 -7.99 -26.38 -2.58
N SER A 21 -8.13 -25.82 -3.78
CA SER A 21 -7.91 -24.40 -4.07
C SER A 21 -9.21 -23.58 -4.11
N PHE A 22 -10.35 -24.22 -3.85
CA PHE A 22 -11.66 -23.58 -3.85
C PHE A 22 -12.28 -23.63 -2.46
N VAL A 23 -12.50 -22.44 -1.89
CA VAL A 23 -13.33 -22.26 -0.70
C VAL A 23 -14.63 -21.62 -1.17
N PRO A 24 -15.80 -22.28 -0.99
CA PRO A 24 -17.06 -21.68 -1.38
C PRO A 24 -17.28 -20.38 -0.59
N PRO A 25 -17.76 -19.30 -1.25
CA PRO A 25 -18.01 -18.06 -0.55
C PRO A 25 -19.11 -18.24 0.50
N ALA A 26 -19.01 -17.50 1.59
CA ALA A 26 -20.11 -17.38 2.54
C ALA A 26 -21.33 -16.77 1.86
N ASP A 27 -22.52 -17.02 2.40
CA ASP A 27 -23.75 -16.36 1.97
C ASP A 27 -23.62 -14.84 2.17
N LEU A 28 -23.43 -14.11 1.08
CA LEU A 28 -23.09 -12.69 1.08
C LEU A 28 -24.14 -11.85 1.82
N GLU A 29 -25.43 -12.22 1.76
CA GLU A 29 -26.48 -11.45 2.43
C GLU A 29 -26.35 -11.49 3.96
N THR A 30 -25.68 -12.51 4.50
CA THR A 30 -25.39 -12.64 5.93
C THR A 30 -24.13 -11.88 6.36
N VAL A 31 -23.31 -11.41 5.41
CA VAL A 31 -22.03 -10.76 5.68
C VAL A 31 -22.24 -9.28 5.96
N THR A 32 -22.11 -8.89 7.23
CA THR A 32 -22.04 -7.51 7.70
C THR A 32 -20.88 -7.39 8.66
N GLY A 33 -20.03 -6.37 8.49
CA GLY A 33 -18.85 -6.20 9.33
C GLY A 33 -17.84 -5.21 8.76
N GLU A 34 -16.68 -5.14 9.41
CA GLU A 34 -15.58 -4.28 9.01
C GLU A 34 -14.28 -5.08 8.97
N GLY A 35 -13.43 -4.82 7.98
CA GLY A 35 -12.13 -5.44 7.82
C GLY A 35 -11.06 -4.43 7.44
N ILE A 36 -9.84 -4.68 7.91
CA ILE A 36 -8.65 -3.90 7.56
C ILE A 36 -7.60 -4.86 7.00
N GLY A 37 -7.11 -4.59 5.80
CA GLY A 37 -6.00 -5.29 5.17
C GLY A 37 -4.81 -4.35 5.03
N ILE A 38 -3.63 -4.78 5.50
CA ILE A 38 -2.39 -4.01 5.42
C ILE A 38 -1.31 -4.90 4.83
N VAL A 39 -0.59 -4.39 3.84
CA VAL A 39 0.55 -5.06 3.21
C VAL A 39 1.69 -4.08 2.97
N GLU A 40 2.92 -4.60 2.92
CA GLU A 40 4.08 -3.81 2.50
C GLU A 40 4.20 -3.88 0.97
N ALA A 41 3.82 -2.79 0.30
CA ALA A 41 3.99 -2.63 -1.14
C ALA A 41 5.42 -2.12 -1.46
N PRO A 42 5.86 -2.13 -2.73
CA PRO A 42 7.23 -1.71 -3.07
C PRO A 42 7.64 -0.29 -2.61
N ARG A 43 6.66 0.60 -2.38
CA ARG A 43 6.87 2.00 -2.01
C ARG A 43 6.53 2.32 -0.54
N GLY A 44 6.21 1.30 0.27
CA GLY A 44 5.77 1.43 1.65
C GLY A 44 4.43 0.77 1.95
N PRO A 45 3.80 1.09 3.10
CA PRO A 45 2.59 0.43 3.56
C PRO A 45 1.36 0.81 2.73
N LEU A 46 0.58 -0.19 2.35
CA LEU A 46 -0.73 -0.06 1.69
C LEU A 46 -1.80 -0.55 2.65
N MET A 47 -2.79 0.30 2.95
CA MET A 47 -3.89 0.00 3.86
C MET A 47 -5.23 0.10 3.14
N HIS A 48 -6.05 -0.94 3.28
CA HIS A 48 -7.43 -0.97 2.80
C HIS A 48 -8.35 -1.21 4.00
N ARG A 49 -9.39 -0.40 4.16
CA ARG A 49 -10.44 -0.56 5.19
C ARG A 49 -11.78 -0.65 4.50
N VAL A 50 -12.52 -1.72 4.77
CA VAL A 50 -13.80 -2.02 4.12
C VAL A 50 -14.85 -2.26 5.16
N ARG A 51 -16.03 -1.67 4.97
CA ARG A 51 -17.24 -1.98 5.74
C ARG A 51 -18.28 -2.57 4.80
N LEU A 52 -18.81 -3.73 5.18
CA LEU A 52 -19.86 -4.44 4.46
C LEU A 52 -21.18 -4.38 5.25
N GLU A 53 -22.29 -4.24 4.54
CA GLU A 53 -23.65 -4.35 5.06
C GLU A 53 -24.46 -5.24 4.11
N LYS A 54 -24.94 -6.39 4.60
CA LYS A 54 -25.69 -7.40 3.84
C LYS A 54 -25.06 -7.70 2.48
N GLY A 55 -23.75 -7.96 2.48
CA GLY A 55 -22.99 -8.31 1.27
C GLY A 55 -22.64 -7.13 0.36
N THR A 56 -23.06 -5.90 0.70
CA THR A 56 -22.76 -4.69 -0.07
C THR A 56 -21.68 -3.85 0.61
N ILE A 57 -20.78 -3.24 -0.17
CA ILE A 57 -19.77 -2.32 0.36
C ILE A 57 -20.45 -1.01 0.78
N ALA A 58 -20.59 -0.81 2.09
CA ALA A 58 -21.12 0.41 2.67
C ALA A 58 -20.08 1.54 2.69
N SER A 59 -18.80 1.20 2.89
CA SER A 59 -17.70 2.16 2.77
C SER A 59 -16.39 1.47 2.45
N TYR A 60 -15.54 2.13 1.68
CA TYR A 60 -14.18 1.68 1.35
C TYR A 60 -13.22 2.85 1.51
N LYS A 61 -12.14 2.66 2.27
CA LYS A 61 -11.07 3.65 2.46
C LYS A 61 -9.72 3.04 2.14
N ILE A 62 -8.87 3.79 1.47
CA ILE A 62 -7.52 3.37 1.09
C ILE A 62 -6.54 4.41 1.61
N ILE A 63 -5.39 3.96 2.08
CA ILE A 63 -4.21 4.81 2.21
C ILE A 63 -3.08 4.13 1.48
N THR A 64 -2.66 4.72 0.36
CA THR A 64 -1.61 4.18 -0.49
C THR A 64 -0.22 4.58 0.00
N PRO A 65 0.83 3.83 -0.39
CA PRO A 65 2.22 4.16 -0.02
C PRO A 65 2.60 5.61 -0.37
N THR A 66 2.20 6.06 -1.55
CA THR A 66 2.52 7.42 -2.01
C THR A 66 1.78 8.49 -1.20
N GLN A 67 0.54 8.22 -0.73
CA GLN A 67 -0.19 9.14 0.15
C GLN A 67 0.53 9.33 1.50
N TRP A 68 1.21 8.32 2.03
CA TRP A 68 2.06 8.49 3.22
C TRP A 68 3.26 9.40 2.92
N ASN A 69 3.89 9.24 1.75
CA ASN A 69 5.11 9.96 1.38
C ASN A 69 4.85 11.43 0.97
N LEU A 70 3.69 11.70 0.36
CA LEU A 70 3.31 12.99 -0.23
C LEU A 70 2.04 13.61 0.37
N GLY A 71 1.58 13.08 1.50
CA GLY A 71 0.32 13.49 2.11
C GLY A 71 0.24 14.97 2.46
N SER A 72 -0.92 15.37 3.01
CA SER A 72 -1.13 16.75 3.46
C SER A 72 0.01 17.21 4.35
N SER A 73 0.55 18.39 4.03
CA SER A 73 1.72 18.97 4.67
C SER A 73 1.51 20.46 4.88
N THR A 74 2.24 21.00 5.86
CA THR A 74 2.34 22.45 6.10
C THR A 74 3.81 22.86 6.08
N PRO A 75 4.14 24.17 5.98
CA PRO A 75 5.52 24.62 6.12
C PRO A 75 6.18 24.17 7.43
N ASP A 76 5.41 24.07 8.51
CA ASP A 76 5.88 23.65 9.84
C ASP A 76 5.88 22.13 10.03
N ASP A 77 5.09 21.38 9.24
CA ASP A 77 5.05 19.91 9.21
C ASP A 77 5.09 19.39 7.77
N PRO A 78 6.29 19.30 7.16
CA PRO A 78 6.43 18.80 5.81
C PRO A 78 6.27 17.28 5.75
N ALA A 79 5.69 16.80 4.65
CA ALA A 79 5.58 15.38 4.34
C ALA A 79 6.97 14.73 4.19
N PRO A 80 7.11 13.39 4.33
CA PRO A 80 8.40 12.71 4.24
C PRO A 80 9.25 13.09 3.02
N ALA A 81 8.67 13.17 1.83
CA ALA A 81 9.41 13.55 0.62
C ALA A 81 9.87 15.02 0.65
N GLN A 82 9.05 15.92 1.17
CA GLN A 82 9.42 17.34 1.33
C GLN A 82 10.54 17.49 2.36
N ARG A 83 10.42 16.83 3.53
CA ARG A 83 11.46 16.81 4.55
C ARG A 83 12.80 16.33 4.00
N ALA A 84 12.80 15.28 3.17
CA ALA A 84 14.01 14.76 2.57
C ALA A 84 14.71 15.75 1.61
N MET A 85 13.94 16.64 0.97
CA MET A 85 14.49 17.66 0.08
C MET A 85 14.98 18.92 0.81
N LEU A 86 14.57 19.15 2.06
CA LEU A 86 15.03 20.31 2.84
C LEU A 86 16.56 20.28 3.00
N GLY A 87 17.22 21.39 2.65
CA GLY A 87 18.68 21.51 2.70
C GLY A 87 19.41 21.09 1.42
N SER A 88 18.68 20.71 0.36
CA SER A 88 19.27 20.47 -0.97
C SER A 88 19.97 21.74 -1.49
N LYS A 89 21.16 21.59 -2.07
CA LYS A 89 21.99 22.69 -2.58
C LYS A 89 21.55 23.16 -3.97
N SER A 90 20.72 22.38 -4.65
CA SER A 90 20.21 22.68 -5.99
C SER A 90 18.87 21.99 -6.24
N GLU A 91 18.14 22.48 -7.25
CA GLU A 91 16.92 21.83 -7.74
C GLU A 91 17.21 20.42 -8.28
N ALA A 92 18.36 20.21 -8.92
CA ALA A 92 18.77 18.91 -9.43
C ALA A 92 18.92 17.87 -8.30
N GLU A 93 19.51 18.28 -7.17
CA GLU A 93 19.63 17.44 -5.98
C GLU A 93 18.26 17.13 -5.36
N ALA A 94 17.41 18.15 -5.20
CA ALA A 94 16.05 17.97 -4.70
C ALA A 94 15.23 17.03 -5.60
N SER A 95 15.32 17.19 -6.92
CA SER A 95 14.64 16.34 -7.92
C SER A 95 15.14 14.89 -7.86
N PHE A 96 16.44 14.68 -7.66
CA PHE A 96 17.01 13.35 -7.48
C PHE A 96 16.46 12.67 -6.22
N ILE A 97 16.43 13.38 -5.09
CA ILE A 97 15.85 12.89 -3.83
C ILE A 97 14.37 12.57 -4.03
N PHE A 98 13.60 13.45 -4.64
CA PHE A 98 12.17 13.22 -4.88
C PHE A 98 11.92 11.95 -5.72
N ARG A 99 12.72 11.74 -6.78
CA ARG A 99 12.63 10.55 -7.64
C ARG A 99 12.96 9.25 -6.91
N SER A 100 13.78 9.29 -5.86
CA SER A 100 14.11 8.08 -5.09
C SER A 100 12.93 7.52 -4.29
N PHE A 101 11.86 8.30 -4.09
CA PHE A 101 10.63 7.82 -3.47
C PHE A 101 9.75 6.96 -4.39
N ASP A 102 10.11 6.81 -5.68
CA ASP A 102 9.35 6.03 -6.68
C ASP A 102 7.85 6.37 -6.68
N VAL A 103 7.56 7.68 -6.76
CA VAL A 103 6.20 8.21 -6.69
C VAL A 103 5.32 7.62 -7.79
N CYS A 104 4.34 6.81 -7.37
CA CYS A 104 3.29 6.34 -8.27
C CYS A 104 2.15 7.36 -8.30
N SER A 105 2.07 8.15 -9.38
CA SER A 105 1.05 9.20 -9.56
C SER A 105 -0.38 8.67 -9.45
N VAL A 106 -0.68 7.51 -10.06
CA VAL A 106 -2.02 6.91 -10.03
C VAL A 106 -2.44 6.53 -8.59
N CYS A 107 -1.51 6.13 -7.73
CA CYS A 107 -1.83 5.77 -6.35
C CYS A 107 -2.15 6.98 -5.46
N THR A 108 -1.91 8.23 -5.89
CA THR A 108 -2.04 9.41 -5.01
C THR A 108 -3.47 9.86 -4.73
N THR A 109 -4.44 9.47 -5.57
CA THR A 109 -5.80 10.07 -5.59
C THR A 109 -6.93 9.15 -5.15
N HIS A 110 -6.64 7.92 -4.70
CA HIS A 110 -7.66 6.95 -4.28
C HIS A 110 -8.07 7.12 -2.82
#